data_AF-A0AA44TCP3-F1
#
_entry.id   AF-A0AA44TCP3-F1
#
_cell.length_a   1.000
_cell.length_b   1.000
_cell.length_c   1.000
_cell.angle_alpha   90.00
_cell.angle_beta   90.00
_cell.angle_gamma   90.00
#
_symmetry.space_group_name_H-M   'P 1'
#
loop_
_entity.id
_entity.type
_entity.pdbx_description
1 polymer ?
#
loop_
_entity_poly.entity_id
_entity_poly.type
_entity_poly.pdbx_seq_one_letter_code
_entity_poly.pdbx_strand_id
1 'polypeptide(L)'
;MKKSFNHVVKYIVGENDQGVYFNRSDIFTLLFLYEQKTVSQIQLRNFYDLVNVEPIKRTTFVSKLSKWEKMRLIKKENMSVRKKRGFILDFVSIAGKGAELLYRLKLVSESNIAFISKRQYEHNIAITQFVLNMLESESKNEYTGAVVGGNGDYLFPLNKKVQENLQFPNIIYSDSAIDGVYYLYEDEEYREFMQPELHPISFQQKLPHLVYSSRPPKNMYPDEHGNPIVIPDWFMKCNNCFINIEVDTGTENIPFLINKLKKYLEVAHGDPAKRYVVLFSVIDDSYHTISSYKKRSVRVTNLKKAFGSIPRLQVVDNIDIYVCNMGSSALVVQHILQQIRENKNSNHLIEEIVNHLHINSSFQYSAELITCKNAMKSKGLSHTKLLESTDNLLILKKIKEEYENISVSFLENLFIIHILKIGEVNSHQRLLELSGLLAMQNEHRKLNPIHILGIYEADTIEQGQQAIKNDVFHNSIRSENILLASSAEMLNSIAAFYTVKERVKQEFGEGSSKEC
;
A
#
# COMPACT_ATOMS: atom_id res chain seq x y z
N MET A 1 24.40 -19.93 -31.97
CA MET A 1 24.32 -18.62 -31.30
C MET A 1 24.40 -18.85 -29.79
N LYS A 2 25.52 -18.49 -29.14
CA LYS A 2 25.62 -18.52 -27.67
C LYS A 2 24.66 -17.45 -27.14
N LYS A 3 23.74 -17.80 -26.23
CA LYS A 3 23.01 -16.79 -25.46
C LYS A 3 24.05 -15.91 -24.78
N SER A 4 24.16 -14.66 -25.21
CA SER A 4 24.91 -13.63 -24.48
C SER A 4 24.27 -13.55 -23.10
N PHE A 5 24.96 -14.06 -22.08
CA PHE A 5 24.50 -13.86 -20.72
C PHE A 5 24.93 -12.44 -20.33
N ASN A 6 23.96 -11.55 -20.07
CA ASN A 6 24.20 -10.20 -19.55
C ASN A 6 24.65 -10.28 -18.08
N HIS A 7 25.86 -10.79 -17.85
CA HIS A 7 26.51 -10.77 -16.55
C HIS A 7 27.12 -9.40 -16.31
N VAL A 8 27.01 -8.92 -15.07
CA VAL A 8 27.54 -7.61 -14.65
C VAL A 8 28.64 -7.76 -13.62
N VAL A 9 28.67 -8.86 -12.87
CA VAL A 9 29.69 -9.15 -11.86
C VAL A 9 30.11 -10.61 -11.94
N LYS A 10 31.41 -10.90 -11.87
CA LYS A 10 31.98 -12.23 -11.69
C LYS A 10 32.71 -12.28 -10.35
N TYR A 11 32.21 -13.09 -9.43
CA TYR A 11 32.84 -13.34 -8.13
C TYR A 11 33.68 -14.62 -8.20
N ILE A 12 35.01 -14.47 -8.08
CA ILE A 12 36.01 -15.52 -8.27
C ILE A 12 36.56 -15.95 -6.91
N VAL A 13 36.55 -17.26 -6.66
CA VAL A 13 36.87 -17.87 -5.36
C VAL A 13 38.06 -18.83 -5.39
N GLY A 14 38.70 -19.02 -6.55
CA GLY A 14 39.85 -19.90 -6.67
C GLY A 14 40.52 -19.84 -8.05
N GLU A 15 41.57 -20.65 -8.22
CA GLU A 15 42.33 -20.77 -9.45
C GLU A 15 41.45 -21.21 -10.64
N ASN A 16 41.82 -20.80 -11.85
CA ASN A 16 41.05 -21.03 -13.09
C ASN A 16 39.66 -20.38 -13.13
N ASP A 17 39.51 -19.17 -12.59
CA ASP A 17 38.28 -18.38 -12.74
C ASP A 17 37.02 -19.04 -12.14
N GLN A 18 37.18 -20.00 -11.22
CA GLN A 18 36.06 -20.66 -10.57
C GLN A 18 35.27 -19.67 -9.72
N GLY A 19 33.95 -19.64 -9.89
CA GLY A 19 33.13 -18.61 -9.29
C GLY A 19 31.65 -18.62 -9.63
N VAL A 20 30.99 -17.49 -9.34
CA VAL A 20 29.61 -17.20 -9.75
C VAL A 20 29.58 -15.93 -10.57
N TYR A 21 28.85 -16.03 -11.68
CA TYR A 21 28.46 -14.90 -12.49
C TYR A 21 27.09 -14.41 -12.03
N PHE A 22 27.02 -13.13 -11.72
CA PHE A 22 25.80 -12.43 -11.35
C PHE A 22 25.35 -11.58 -12.53
N ASN A 23 24.08 -11.71 -12.88
CA ASN A 23 23.40 -10.68 -13.66
C ASN A 23 22.86 -9.59 -12.71
N ARG A 24 22.25 -8.55 -13.28
CA ARG A 24 21.67 -7.44 -12.51
C ARG A 24 20.61 -7.90 -11.51
N SER A 25 19.68 -8.75 -11.96
CA SER A 25 18.60 -9.31 -11.12
C SER A 25 19.16 -10.05 -9.91
N ASP A 26 20.30 -10.74 -10.08
CA ASP A 26 20.97 -11.45 -9.01
C ASP A 26 21.54 -10.51 -7.95
N ILE A 27 22.21 -9.42 -8.37
CA ILE A 27 22.72 -8.39 -7.45
C ILE A 27 21.58 -7.72 -6.70
N PHE A 28 20.49 -7.35 -7.39
CA PHE A 28 19.30 -6.81 -6.74
C PHE A 28 18.66 -7.78 -5.76
N THR A 29 18.68 -9.08 -6.07
CA THR A 29 18.15 -10.11 -5.17
C THR A 29 19.01 -10.23 -3.90
N LEU A 30 20.33 -10.11 -4.01
CA LEU A 30 21.21 -10.04 -2.84
C LEU A 30 20.99 -8.76 -2.03
N LEU A 31 20.79 -7.60 -2.68
CA LEU A 31 20.48 -6.34 -2.01
C LEU A 31 19.15 -6.41 -1.25
N PHE A 32 18.10 -6.90 -1.90
CA PHE A 32 16.81 -7.12 -1.25
C PHE A 32 16.95 -8.07 -0.06
N LEU A 33 17.72 -9.15 -0.20
CA LEU A 33 17.98 -10.07 0.91
C LEU A 33 18.80 -9.41 2.04
N TYR A 34 19.72 -8.51 1.73
CA TYR A 34 20.45 -7.70 2.71
C TYR A 34 19.50 -6.82 3.52
N GLU A 35 18.59 -6.09 2.85
CA GLU A 35 17.59 -5.25 3.52
C GLU A 35 16.62 -6.08 4.34
N GLN A 36 16.06 -7.14 3.76
CA GLN A 36 15.03 -7.94 4.42
C GLN A 36 15.62 -8.90 5.45
N LYS A 37 16.94 -9.11 5.45
CA LYS A 37 17.75 -10.01 6.29
C LYS A 37 17.43 -11.49 6.10
N THR A 38 16.15 -11.84 6.21
CA THR A 38 15.60 -13.19 6.13
C THR A 38 14.23 -13.17 5.45
N VAL A 39 14.05 -13.99 4.42
CA VAL A 39 12.79 -14.09 3.67
C VAL A 39 12.44 -15.55 3.41
N SER A 40 11.18 -15.84 3.07
CA SER A 40 10.87 -17.17 2.50
C SER A 40 11.42 -17.27 1.07
N GLN A 41 11.75 -18.50 0.63
CA GLN A 41 12.20 -18.74 -0.75
C GLN A 41 11.14 -18.32 -1.78
N ILE A 42 9.85 -18.38 -1.42
CA ILE A 42 8.74 -17.92 -2.27
C ILE A 42 8.79 -16.40 -2.41
N GLN A 43 8.97 -15.65 -1.31
CA GLN A 43 9.09 -14.20 -1.35
C GLN A 43 10.33 -13.73 -2.12
N LEU A 44 11.47 -14.38 -1.90
CA LEU A 44 12.69 -14.08 -2.66
C LEU A 44 12.50 -14.32 -4.16
N ARG A 45 11.75 -15.38 -4.51
CA ARG A 45 11.43 -15.69 -5.90
C ARG A 45 10.49 -14.64 -6.51
N ASN A 46 9.47 -14.22 -5.78
CA ASN A 46 8.56 -13.16 -6.22
C ASN A 46 9.35 -11.86 -6.50
N PHE A 47 10.26 -11.48 -5.61
CA PHE A 47 11.15 -10.35 -5.85
C PHE A 47 12.01 -10.54 -7.11
N TYR A 48 12.66 -11.71 -7.24
CA TYR A 48 13.50 -12.00 -8.40
C TYR A 48 12.72 -11.85 -9.71
N ASP A 49 11.49 -12.35 -9.77
CA ASP A 49 10.65 -12.23 -10.96
C ASP A 49 10.21 -10.79 -11.24
N LEU A 50 10.08 -9.93 -10.22
CA LEU A 50 9.78 -8.50 -10.40
C LEU A 50 10.93 -7.72 -11.05
N VAL A 51 12.18 -8.02 -10.67
CA VAL A 51 13.36 -7.28 -11.16
C VAL A 51 14.01 -7.90 -12.39
N ASN A 52 13.56 -9.09 -12.81
CA ASN A 52 14.18 -9.86 -13.85
C ASN A 52 13.38 -9.81 -15.16
N VAL A 53 14.02 -9.35 -16.24
CA VAL A 53 13.39 -9.13 -17.55
C VAL A 53 12.79 -10.41 -18.15
N GLU A 54 13.46 -11.55 -17.99
CA GLU A 54 13.03 -12.84 -18.54
C GLU A 54 12.76 -13.87 -17.44
N PRO A 55 11.50 -14.31 -17.21
CA PRO A 55 11.17 -15.28 -16.19
C PRO A 55 11.99 -16.58 -16.33
N ILE A 56 12.57 -17.06 -15.22
CA ILE A 56 13.32 -18.33 -15.21
C ILE A 56 12.48 -19.46 -14.61
N LYS A 57 12.77 -20.73 -14.92
CA LYS A 57 12.06 -21.85 -14.28
C LYS A 57 12.33 -21.88 -12.76
N ARG A 58 11.37 -22.38 -11.97
CA ARG A 58 11.53 -22.56 -10.52
C ARG A 58 12.76 -23.39 -10.19
N THR A 59 12.99 -24.48 -10.92
CA THR A 59 14.15 -25.38 -10.74
C THR A 59 15.48 -24.64 -10.96
N THR A 60 15.56 -23.77 -11.97
CA THR A 60 16.74 -22.94 -12.24
C THR A 60 17.04 -22.00 -11.07
N PHE A 61 16.01 -21.35 -10.52
CA PHE A 61 16.18 -20.47 -9.36
C PHE A 61 16.64 -21.23 -8.12
N VAL A 62 16.05 -22.40 -7.83
CA VAL A 62 16.50 -23.25 -6.71
C VAL A 62 17.96 -23.69 -6.88
N SER A 63 18.35 -24.14 -8.07
CA SER A 63 19.75 -24.50 -8.36
C SER A 63 20.70 -23.32 -8.17
N LYS A 64 20.27 -22.10 -8.53
CA LYS A 64 21.04 -20.88 -8.29
C LYS A 64 21.24 -20.62 -6.79
N LEU A 65 20.16 -20.69 -5.99
CA LEU A 65 20.26 -20.54 -4.53
C LEU A 65 21.17 -21.61 -3.91
N SER A 66 21.09 -22.87 -4.34
CA SER A 66 21.99 -23.93 -3.87
C SER A 66 23.46 -23.64 -4.19
N LYS A 67 23.76 -23.02 -5.34
CA LYS A 67 25.12 -22.59 -5.67
C LYS A 67 25.57 -21.44 -4.75
N TRP A 68 24.71 -20.46 -4.50
CA TRP A 68 25.00 -19.34 -3.61
C TRP A 68 25.21 -19.77 -2.16
N GLU A 69 24.46 -20.76 -1.70
CA GLU A 69 24.62 -21.37 -0.37
C GLU A 69 25.97 -22.07 -0.24
N LYS A 70 26.37 -22.90 -1.22
CA LYS A 70 27.69 -23.55 -1.24
C LYS A 70 28.84 -22.54 -1.15
N MET A 71 28.67 -21.39 -1.77
CA MET A 71 29.63 -20.28 -1.73
C MET A 71 29.50 -19.39 -0.50
N ARG A 72 28.59 -19.73 0.44
CA ARG A 72 28.33 -18.99 1.68
C ARG A 72 27.94 -17.53 1.43
N LEU A 73 27.30 -17.24 0.30
CA LEU A 73 26.72 -15.93 -0.02
C LEU A 73 25.34 -15.76 0.66
N ILE A 74 24.63 -16.87 0.82
CA ILE A 74 23.36 -16.97 1.54
C ILE A 74 23.40 -18.15 2.51
N LYS A 75 22.45 -18.19 3.45
CA LYS A 75 22.13 -19.34 4.29
C LYS A 75 20.71 -19.80 3.97
N LYS A 76 20.47 -21.11 3.91
CA LYS A 76 19.12 -21.68 3.86
C LYS A 76 18.79 -22.38 5.16
N GLU A 77 17.56 -22.21 5.61
CA GLU A 77 17.01 -22.89 6.78
C GLU A 77 15.62 -23.41 6.46
N ASN A 78 15.31 -24.64 6.83
CA ASN A 78 13.98 -25.20 6.62
C ASN A 78 13.19 -25.16 7.93
N MET A 79 11.95 -24.69 7.86
CA MET A 79 11.02 -24.71 8.98
C MET A 79 9.80 -25.55 8.64
N SER A 80 9.56 -26.59 9.44
CA SER A 80 8.32 -27.35 9.35
C SER A 80 7.18 -26.53 9.93
N VAL A 81 6.19 -26.23 9.10
CA VAL A 81 5.00 -25.49 9.50
C VAL A 81 3.87 -26.48 9.77
N ARG A 82 3.45 -26.54 11.04
CA ARG A 82 2.32 -27.39 11.49
C ARG A 82 0.96 -26.76 11.10
N LYS A 83 0.64 -26.69 9.80
CA LYS A 83 -0.76 -26.48 9.32
C LYS A 83 -1.46 -27.83 9.15
N LYS A 84 -2.80 -27.83 8.95
CA LYS A 84 -3.65 -29.05 8.77
C LYS A 84 -3.13 -30.08 7.74
N ARG A 85 -2.27 -29.67 6.80
CA ARG A 85 -1.64 -30.55 5.80
C ARG A 85 -0.11 -30.63 5.88
N GLY A 86 0.53 -30.00 6.88
CA GLY A 86 1.98 -29.97 7.07
C GLY A 86 2.76 -29.50 5.84
N PHE A 87 3.34 -28.30 5.86
CA PHE A 87 4.22 -27.87 4.76
C PHE A 87 5.53 -27.34 5.31
N ILE A 88 6.57 -27.39 4.50
CA ILE A 88 7.88 -26.86 4.86
C ILE A 88 8.01 -25.49 4.20
N LEU A 89 8.38 -24.49 4.99
CA LEU A 89 8.83 -23.18 4.51
C LEU A 89 10.35 -23.16 4.53
N ASP A 90 10.94 -22.95 3.36
CA ASP A 90 12.37 -22.71 3.22
C ASP A 90 12.62 -21.22 3.38
N PHE A 91 13.46 -20.88 4.33
CA PHE A 91 13.94 -19.53 4.59
C PHE A 91 15.31 -19.34 3.98
N VAL A 92 15.54 -18.14 3.48
CA VAL A 92 16.81 -17.70 2.91
C VAL A 92 17.23 -16.44 3.64
N SER A 93 18.49 -16.37 4.07
CA SER A 93 19.08 -15.18 4.70
C SER A 93 20.40 -14.83 4.05
N ILE A 94 20.79 -13.56 4.10
CA ILE A 94 22.13 -13.17 3.63
C ILE A 94 23.21 -13.74 4.57
N ALA A 95 24.33 -14.16 4.00
CA ALA A 95 25.50 -14.63 4.74
C ALA A 95 26.64 -13.61 4.64
N GLY A 96 27.66 -13.75 5.50
CA GLY A 96 28.79 -12.80 5.61
C GLY A 96 29.44 -12.47 4.26
N LYS A 97 29.76 -13.49 3.45
CA LYS A 97 30.35 -13.26 2.12
C LYS A 97 29.40 -12.55 1.15
N GLY A 98 28.10 -12.75 1.29
CA GLY A 98 27.10 -12.04 0.49
C GLY A 98 27.06 -10.55 0.82
N ALA A 99 27.10 -10.18 2.11
CA ALA A 99 27.17 -8.78 2.51
C ALA A 99 28.52 -8.15 2.19
N GLU A 100 29.63 -8.88 2.37
CA GLU A 100 30.95 -8.42 1.95
C GLU A 100 30.99 -8.15 0.44
N LEU A 101 30.39 -9.03 -0.38
CA LEU A 101 30.27 -8.80 -1.82
C LEU A 101 29.55 -7.48 -2.11
N LEU A 102 28.41 -7.21 -1.47
CA LEU A 102 27.67 -5.95 -1.66
C LEU A 102 28.46 -4.72 -1.18
N TYR A 103 29.17 -4.85 -0.07
CA TYR A 103 30.03 -3.79 0.48
C TYR A 103 31.18 -3.46 -0.46
N ARG A 104 31.86 -4.50 -0.99
CA ARG A 104 32.94 -4.34 -1.99
C ARG A 104 32.45 -3.76 -3.31
N LEU A 105 31.18 -3.96 -3.62
CA LEU A 105 30.47 -3.32 -4.71
C LEU A 105 30.08 -1.86 -4.40
N LYS A 106 30.39 -1.31 -3.21
CA LYS A 106 29.95 0.02 -2.76
C LYS A 106 28.42 0.22 -2.87
N LEU A 107 27.66 -0.88 -2.75
CA LEU A 107 26.19 -0.86 -2.79
C LEU A 107 25.57 -0.78 -1.39
N VAL A 108 26.36 -1.06 -0.35
CA VAL A 108 26.00 -0.92 1.07
C VAL A 108 27.18 -0.31 1.82
N SER A 109 26.89 0.42 2.89
CA SER A 109 27.91 1.09 3.72
C SER A 109 28.64 0.16 4.68
N GLU A 110 28.05 -0.99 5.03
CA GLU A 110 28.61 -1.93 6.00
C GLU A 110 28.38 -3.39 5.57
N SER A 111 29.34 -4.26 5.85
CA SER A 111 29.22 -5.71 5.62
C SER A 111 28.63 -6.48 6.82
N ASN A 112 28.40 -5.80 7.95
CA ASN A 112 27.86 -6.42 9.16
C ASN A 112 26.40 -6.82 8.98
N ILE A 113 26.07 -8.07 9.33
CA ILE A 113 24.71 -8.60 9.22
C ILE A 113 24.15 -8.85 10.62
N ALA A 114 23.01 -8.21 10.92
CA ALA A 114 22.20 -8.57 12.07
C ALA A 114 21.27 -9.74 11.71
N PHE A 115 21.34 -10.84 12.47
CA PHE A 115 20.45 -11.98 12.29
C PHE A 115 19.08 -11.74 12.92
N ILE A 116 18.03 -12.21 12.26
CA ILE A 116 16.67 -12.25 12.82
C ILE A 116 16.55 -13.52 13.67
N SER A 117 15.99 -13.41 14.87
CA SER A 117 15.73 -14.59 15.70
C SER A 117 14.51 -15.36 15.18
N LYS A 118 14.47 -16.69 15.36
CA LYS A 118 13.35 -17.53 14.90
C LYS A 118 11.98 -17.07 15.42
N ARG A 119 11.92 -16.47 16.61
CA ARG A 119 10.69 -15.91 17.20
C ARG A 119 10.14 -14.71 16.40
N GLN A 120 11.00 -14.02 15.66
CA GLN A 120 10.66 -12.85 14.85
C GLN A 120 10.43 -13.19 13.37
N TYR A 121 10.55 -14.46 12.96
CA TYR A 121 10.41 -14.84 11.56
C TYR A 121 9.04 -14.45 11.00
N GLU A 122 7.95 -14.73 11.72
CA GLU A 122 6.59 -14.38 11.27
C GLU A 122 6.43 -12.87 11.03
N HIS A 123 6.93 -12.05 11.96
CA HIS A 123 6.85 -10.59 11.82
C HIS A 123 7.71 -10.10 10.65
N ASN A 124 8.94 -10.60 10.51
CA ASN A 124 9.83 -10.20 9.42
C ASN A 124 9.34 -10.65 8.03
N ILE A 125 8.77 -11.85 7.89
CA ILE A 125 8.16 -12.28 6.61
C ILE A 125 6.92 -11.45 6.28
N ALA A 126 6.19 -10.99 7.29
CA ALA A 126 5.02 -10.15 7.09
C ALA A 126 5.41 -8.74 6.61
N ILE A 127 6.46 -8.15 7.20
CA ILE A 127 7.08 -6.92 6.69
C ILE A 127 7.56 -7.13 5.26
N THR A 128 8.28 -8.22 4.99
CA THR A 128 8.75 -8.54 3.63
C THR A 128 7.59 -8.64 2.65
N GLN A 129 6.48 -9.30 3.06
CA GLN A 129 5.30 -9.42 2.20
C GLN A 129 4.69 -8.07 1.89
N PHE A 130 4.59 -7.20 2.90
CA PHE A 130 4.13 -5.83 2.70
C PHE A 130 4.99 -5.08 1.67
N VAL A 131 6.32 -5.18 1.81
CA VAL A 131 7.26 -4.53 0.88
C VAL A 131 7.09 -5.08 -0.54
N LEU A 132 6.96 -6.41 -0.71
CA LEU A 132 6.72 -7.02 -2.03
C LEU A 132 5.42 -6.55 -2.66
N ASN A 133 4.34 -6.48 -1.88
CA ASN A 133 3.05 -5.99 -2.33
C ASN A 133 3.15 -4.54 -2.86
N MET A 134 3.92 -3.70 -2.17
CA MET A 134 4.20 -2.33 -2.63
C MET A 134 5.05 -2.30 -3.90
N LEU A 135 6.13 -3.09 -3.96
CA LEU A 135 6.98 -3.16 -5.15
C LEU A 135 6.21 -3.67 -6.38
N GLU A 136 5.33 -4.66 -6.21
CA GLU A 136 4.46 -5.13 -7.29
C GLU A 136 3.46 -4.06 -7.75
N SER A 137 2.95 -3.23 -6.85
CA SER A 137 2.09 -2.10 -7.22
C SER A 137 2.87 -1.06 -8.01
N GLU A 138 4.05 -0.66 -7.54
CA GLU A 138 4.90 0.32 -8.21
C GLU A 138 5.47 -0.18 -9.55
N SER A 139 5.68 -1.49 -9.74
CA SER A 139 6.12 -2.04 -11.03
C SER A 139 5.08 -1.81 -12.15
N LYS A 140 3.80 -1.72 -11.79
CA LYS A 140 2.69 -1.43 -12.70
C LYS A 140 2.51 0.07 -12.96
N ASN A 141 3.21 0.94 -12.22
CA ASN A 141 3.17 2.38 -12.44
C ASN A 141 4.08 2.79 -13.60
N GLU A 142 3.51 3.39 -14.65
CA GLU A 142 4.27 3.76 -15.85
C GLU A 142 5.07 5.07 -15.70
N TYR A 143 4.74 5.90 -14.70
CA TYR A 143 5.36 7.22 -14.50
C TYR A 143 6.54 7.16 -13.51
N THR A 144 6.40 6.40 -12.42
CA THR A 144 7.46 6.26 -11.40
C THR A 144 8.24 4.98 -11.60
N GLY A 145 7.55 3.84 -11.65
CA GLY A 145 8.06 2.52 -12.05
C GLY A 145 9.35 2.06 -11.38
N ALA A 146 9.75 2.68 -10.26
CA ALA A 146 11.00 2.46 -9.59
C ALA A 146 10.90 2.87 -8.12
N VAL A 147 11.69 2.20 -7.28
CA VAL A 147 11.71 2.42 -5.83
C VAL A 147 13.15 2.56 -5.35
N VAL A 148 13.41 3.57 -4.54
CA VAL A 148 14.74 3.80 -3.94
C VAL A 148 14.84 2.99 -2.64
N GLY A 149 15.82 2.10 -2.54
CA GLY A 149 16.16 1.31 -1.37
C GLY A 149 17.33 1.89 -0.58
N GLY A 150 17.69 1.24 0.53
CA GLY A 150 18.91 1.52 1.29
C GLY A 150 19.04 2.96 1.77
N ASN A 151 18.02 3.54 2.41
CA ASN A 151 18.02 4.95 2.84
C ASN A 151 18.33 5.99 1.73
N GLY A 152 18.28 5.62 0.45
CA GLY A 152 18.70 6.48 -0.65
C GLY A 152 19.86 5.94 -1.50
N ASP A 153 20.44 4.80 -1.13
CA ASP A 153 21.71 4.32 -1.69
C ASP A 153 21.57 3.66 -3.07
N TYR A 154 20.41 3.10 -3.41
CA TYR A 154 20.21 2.43 -4.70
C TYR A 154 18.76 2.45 -5.16
N LEU A 155 18.56 2.20 -6.45
CA LEU A 155 17.25 2.17 -7.09
C LEU A 155 16.93 0.77 -7.62
N PHE A 156 15.74 0.28 -7.33
CA PHE A 156 15.11 -0.84 -8.01
C PHE A 156 14.26 -0.31 -9.16
N PRO A 157 14.67 -0.45 -10.43
CA PRO A 157 13.83 -0.09 -11.56
C PRO A 157 12.91 -1.29 -11.86
N LEU A 158 11.62 -1.13 -11.62
CA LEU A 158 10.64 -2.22 -11.64
C LEU A 158 9.83 -2.27 -12.94
N ASN A 159 9.62 -1.11 -13.57
CA ASN A 159 8.90 -0.99 -14.83
C ASN A 159 9.87 -0.93 -16.02
N LYS A 160 9.56 -1.65 -17.10
CA LYS A 160 10.39 -1.72 -18.30
C LYS A 160 10.57 -0.35 -19.00
N LYS A 161 9.51 0.46 -19.10
CA LYS A 161 9.59 1.81 -19.70
C LYS A 161 10.54 2.70 -18.89
N VAL A 162 10.49 2.58 -17.57
CA VAL A 162 11.36 3.32 -16.65
C VAL A 162 12.80 2.80 -16.70
N GLN A 163 13.02 1.49 -16.84
CA GLN A 163 14.34 0.91 -17.08
C GLN A 163 14.99 1.45 -18.36
N GLU A 164 14.21 1.61 -19.43
CA GLU A 164 14.66 2.14 -20.73
C GLU A 164 14.88 3.67 -20.68
N ASN A 165 13.97 4.41 -20.05
CA ASN A 165 13.99 5.89 -20.02
C ASN A 165 15.01 6.48 -19.05
N LEU A 166 15.29 5.81 -17.92
CA LEU A 166 16.21 6.37 -16.93
C LEU A 166 17.67 6.41 -17.41
N GLN A 167 17.95 5.91 -18.63
CA GLN A 167 19.30 5.77 -19.18
C GLN A 167 20.28 5.30 -18.11
N PHE A 168 19.84 4.46 -17.16
CA PHE A 168 20.81 3.85 -16.27
C PHE A 168 21.72 3.11 -17.19
N PRO A 169 23.01 3.48 -17.23
CA PRO A 169 23.95 2.68 -17.96
C PRO A 169 23.72 1.24 -17.49
N ASN A 170 23.97 0.28 -18.37
CA ASN A 170 23.92 -1.15 -18.05
C ASN A 170 24.91 -1.57 -16.94
N ILE A 171 25.40 -0.60 -16.16
CA ILE A 171 26.57 -0.62 -15.33
C ILE A 171 26.14 0.07 -14.03
N ILE A 172 26.32 -0.65 -12.92
CA ILE A 172 26.22 -0.09 -11.56
C ILE A 172 27.35 0.96 -11.33
N TYR A 173 28.30 1.06 -12.27
CA TYR A 173 29.56 1.80 -12.21
C TYR A 173 29.82 2.55 -13.53
N SER A 174 30.72 3.53 -13.57
CA SER A 174 31.19 4.11 -14.85
C SER A 174 31.98 3.08 -15.69
N ASP A 175 32.21 3.35 -16.98
CA ASP A 175 32.83 2.50 -18.04
C ASP A 175 34.24 1.88 -17.76
N SER A 176 34.55 1.40 -16.55
CA SER A 176 35.86 0.82 -16.19
C SER A 176 35.97 -0.70 -16.38
N ALA A 177 34.94 -1.36 -16.92
CA ALA A 177 34.96 -2.81 -17.15
C ALA A 177 35.55 -3.17 -18.53
N ILE A 178 36.58 -4.02 -18.54
CA ILE A 178 37.35 -4.42 -19.74
C ILE A 178 36.46 -5.09 -20.81
N ASP A 179 35.36 -5.75 -20.40
CA ASP A 179 34.39 -6.44 -21.25
C ASP A 179 32.92 -6.15 -20.85
N GLY A 180 32.69 -5.15 -20.01
CA GLY A 180 31.38 -4.89 -19.40
C GLY A 180 31.06 -5.74 -18.16
N VAL A 181 31.97 -6.62 -17.71
CA VAL A 181 31.83 -7.41 -16.48
C VAL A 181 32.80 -6.91 -15.41
N TYR A 182 32.31 -6.74 -14.18
CA TYR A 182 33.14 -6.38 -13.04
C TYR A 182 33.64 -7.63 -12.29
N TYR A 183 34.94 -7.72 -12.06
CA TYR A 183 35.59 -8.89 -11.45
C TYR A 183 35.88 -8.66 -9.97
N LEU A 184 35.40 -9.56 -9.11
CA LEU A 184 35.66 -9.56 -7.67
C LEU A 184 36.44 -10.81 -7.27
N TYR A 185 37.70 -10.63 -6.92
CA TYR A 185 38.57 -11.70 -6.45
C TYR A 185 38.45 -11.89 -4.95
N GLU A 186 38.35 -13.14 -4.48
CA GLU A 186 38.39 -13.44 -3.04
C GLU A 186 39.81 -13.29 -2.48
N ASP A 187 40.82 -13.71 -3.25
CA ASP A 187 42.24 -13.61 -2.93
C ASP A 187 42.73 -12.15 -2.83
N GLU A 188 43.45 -11.83 -1.75
CA GLU A 188 43.89 -10.46 -1.45
C GLU A 188 44.96 -9.95 -2.41
N GLU A 189 45.91 -10.79 -2.84
CA GLU A 189 46.95 -10.38 -3.79
C GLU A 189 46.30 -10.02 -5.12
N TYR A 190 45.41 -10.88 -5.65
CA TYR A 190 44.68 -10.55 -6.88
C TYR A 190 43.78 -9.32 -6.74
N ARG A 191 43.21 -9.04 -5.55
CA ARG A 191 42.43 -7.82 -5.34
C ARG A 191 43.26 -6.56 -5.55
N GLU A 192 44.43 -6.49 -4.92
CA GLU A 192 45.25 -5.27 -4.96
C GLU A 192 45.73 -4.95 -6.37
N PHE A 193 46.04 -5.96 -7.17
CA PHE A 193 46.56 -5.77 -8.53
C PHE A 193 45.49 -5.62 -9.61
N MET A 194 44.32 -6.27 -9.45
CA MET A 194 43.36 -6.43 -10.56
C MET A 194 42.01 -5.78 -10.33
N GLN A 195 41.70 -5.25 -9.14
CA GLN A 195 40.37 -4.72 -8.85
C GLN A 195 40.26 -3.22 -9.24
N PRO A 196 39.44 -2.86 -10.24
CA PRO A 196 39.26 -1.46 -10.60
C PRO A 196 38.54 -0.68 -9.50
N GLU A 197 38.81 0.62 -9.42
CA GLU A 197 38.08 1.50 -8.51
C GLU A 197 36.61 1.63 -8.95
N LEU A 198 35.69 1.44 -7.99
CA LEU A 198 34.27 1.62 -8.24
C LEU A 198 33.83 3.05 -7.98
N HIS A 199 33.22 3.67 -8.99
CA HIS A 199 32.48 4.92 -8.86
C HIS A 199 30.99 4.61 -9.00
N PRO A 200 30.23 4.48 -7.89
CA PRO A 200 28.80 4.24 -7.97
C PRO A 200 28.13 5.41 -8.69
N ILE A 201 27.22 5.11 -9.61
CA ILE A 201 26.45 6.14 -10.31
C ILE A 201 25.48 6.77 -9.32
N SER A 202 25.64 8.08 -9.06
CA SER A 202 24.67 8.82 -8.27
C SER A 202 23.38 9.01 -9.08
N PHE A 203 22.26 8.57 -8.54
CA PHE A 203 20.95 8.87 -9.09
C PHE A 203 20.63 10.35 -8.83
N GLN A 204 20.35 11.14 -9.86
CA GLN A 204 19.86 12.51 -9.64
C GLN A 204 18.49 12.43 -8.94
N GLN A 205 18.44 12.88 -7.68
CA GLN A 205 17.27 12.80 -6.78
C GLN A 205 16.01 13.56 -7.26
N LYS A 206 16.02 14.17 -8.45
CA LYS A 206 14.94 15.01 -8.98
C LYS A 206 14.02 14.26 -9.94
N LEU A 207 13.69 13.01 -9.64
CA LEU A 207 12.51 12.37 -10.22
C LEU A 207 11.35 12.64 -9.24
N PRO A 208 10.48 13.65 -9.50
CA PRO A 208 9.32 13.89 -8.65
C PRO A 208 8.48 12.60 -8.58
N HIS A 209 7.83 12.36 -7.43
CA HIS A 209 6.95 11.20 -7.21
C HIS A 209 7.60 9.83 -6.98
N LEU A 210 8.94 9.72 -6.95
CA LEU A 210 9.61 8.48 -6.55
C LEU A 210 9.31 8.10 -5.11
N VAL A 211 9.15 6.80 -4.89
CA VAL A 211 9.01 6.21 -3.56
C VAL A 211 10.39 5.81 -3.04
N TYR A 212 10.77 6.37 -1.91
CA TYR A 212 11.88 5.88 -1.10
C TYR A 212 11.30 4.88 -0.10
N SER A 213 11.92 3.72 0.05
CA SER A 213 11.45 2.63 0.88
C SER A 213 12.63 1.98 1.58
N SER A 214 12.65 2.01 2.91
CA SER A 214 13.76 1.42 3.67
C SER A 214 13.34 0.99 5.07
N ARG A 215 14.24 0.23 5.73
CA ARG A 215 14.17 0.08 7.18
C ARG A 215 14.47 1.43 7.84
N PRO A 216 13.65 1.89 8.78
CA PRO A 216 13.88 3.17 9.43
C PRO A 216 15.17 3.13 10.28
N PRO A 217 16.02 4.17 10.20
CA PRO A 217 17.16 4.29 11.11
C PRO A 217 16.67 4.61 12.53
N LYS A 218 17.47 4.27 13.55
CA LYS A 218 17.11 4.47 14.96
C LYS A 218 16.86 5.94 15.33
N ASN A 219 17.47 6.87 14.61
CA ASN A 219 17.36 8.32 14.84
C ASN A 219 16.32 8.98 13.91
N MET A 220 15.40 8.22 13.31
CA MET A 220 14.42 8.77 12.39
C MET A 220 13.49 9.80 13.05
N TYR A 221 13.01 9.50 14.26
CA TYR A 221 12.16 10.38 15.06
C TYR A 221 12.74 10.53 16.47
N PRO A 222 13.79 11.36 16.65
CA PRO A 222 14.42 11.56 17.93
C PRO A 222 13.59 12.50 18.82
N ASP A 223 13.64 12.27 20.13
CA ASP A 223 13.23 13.24 21.14
C ASP A 223 14.32 14.30 21.36
N GLU A 224 14.08 15.23 22.30
CA GLU A 224 15.01 16.30 22.66
C GLU A 224 16.38 15.78 23.17
N HIS A 225 16.45 14.52 23.60
CA HIS A 225 17.66 13.85 24.08
C HIS A 225 18.30 12.92 23.03
N GLY A 226 17.75 12.86 21.81
CA GLY A 226 18.23 11.99 20.74
C GLY A 226 17.75 10.54 20.83
N ASN A 227 16.86 10.20 21.76
CA ASN A 227 16.27 8.85 21.84
C ASN A 227 15.10 8.71 20.86
N PRO A 228 14.88 7.54 20.26
CA PRO A 228 13.73 7.33 19.38
C PRO A 228 12.40 7.43 20.14
N ILE A 229 11.53 8.35 19.72
CA ILE A 229 10.13 8.43 20.18
C ILE A 229 9.38 7.16 19.76
N VAL A 230 9.49 6.83 18.46
CA VAL A 230 8.91 5.66 17.82
C VAL A 230 9.78 5.23 16.63
N ILE A 231 9.83 3.92 16.37
CA ILE A 231 10.49 3.35 15.20
C ILE A 231 9.45 2.48 14.48
N PRO A 232 9.09 2.78 13.22
CA PRO A 232 8.20 1.93 12.45
C PRO A 232 8.83 0.58 12.13
N ASP A 233 8.01 -0.39 11.73
CA ASP A 233 8.53 -1.65 11.19
C ASP A 233 9.15 -1.45 9.81
N TRP A 234 8.55 -0.55 9.01
CA TRP A 234 9.05 -0.14 7.70
C TRP A 234 8.68 1.31 7.40
N PHE A 235 9.47 1.98 6.58
CA PHE A 235 9.26 3.37 6.23
C PHE A 235 9.26 3.59 4.72
N MET A 236 8.37 4.47 4.26
CA MET A 236 8.40 5.01 2.90
C MET A 236 8.29 6.53 2.89
N LYS A 237 8.91 7.17 1.91
CA LYS A 237 8.79 8.60 1.63
C LYS A 237 8.40 8.81 0.17
N CYS A 238 7.41 9.67 -0.05
CA CYS A 238 7.09 10.18 -1.38
C CYS A 238 6.83 11.68 -1.25
N ASN A 239 7.51 12.50 -2.05
CA ASN A 239 7.47 13.96 -1.93
C ASN A 239 7.77 14.40 -0.47
N ASN A 240 6.92 15.24 0.13
CA ASN A 240 7.04 15.67 1.53
C ASN A 240 6.16 14.85 2.50
N CYS A 241 5.77 13.64 2.10
CA CYS A 241 4.92 12.74 2.89
C CYS A 241 5.71 11.53 3.41
N PHE A 242 5.58 11.26 4.70
CA PHE A 242 6.22 10.18 5.43
C PHE A 242 5.19 9.09 5.75
N ILE A 243 5.37 7.89 5.19
CA ILE A 243 4.46 6.76 5.34
C ILE A 243 5.12 5.73 6.26
N ASN A 244 4.60 5.61 7.48
CA ASN A 244 5.08 4.71 8.51
C ASN A 244 4.24 3.44 8.51
N ILE A 245 4.90 2.29 8.46
CA ILE A 245 4.24 0.99 8.36
C ILE A 245 4.41 0.23 9.67
N GLU A 246 3.31 -0.34 10.13
CA GLU A 246 3.23 -1.19 11.32
C GLU A 246 2.60 -2.52 10.95
N VAL A 247 3.31 -3.62 11.17
CA VAL A 247 2.83 -4.95 10.82
C VAL A 247 2.34 -5.67 12.07
N ASP A 248 1.03 -5.85 12.14
CA ASP A 248 0.36 -6.42 13.31
C ASP A 248 0.18 -7.94 13.16
N THR A 249 1.00 -8.69 13.89
CA THR A 249 0.89 -10.16 13.99
C THR A 249 -0.28 -10.62 14.85
N GLY A 250 -1.00 -9.70 15.49
CA GLY A 250 -2.10 -9.97 16.40
C GLY A 250 -1.67 -10.39 17.81
N THR A 251 -0.36 -10.37 18.09
CA THR A 251 0.20 -10.70 19.41
C THR A 251 0.19 -9.49 20.35
N GLU A 252 0.27 -8.28 19.80
CA GLU A 252 0.18 -7.04 20.56
C GLU A 252 -1.27 -6.75 20.94
N ASN A 253 -1.50 -6.24 22.15
CA ASN A 253 -2.84 -5.85 22.57
C ASN A 253 -3.20 -4.46 22.01
N ILE A 254 -4.50 -4.16 21.94
CA ILE A 254 -4.99 -2.86 21.41
C ILE A 254 -4.44 -1.66 22.22
N PRO A 255 -4.39 -1.68 23.58
CA PRO A 255 -3.82 -0.57 24.34
C PRO A 255 -2.36 -0.24 23.98
N PHE A 256 -1.54 -1.26 23.71
CA PHE A 256 -0.17 -1.06 23.26
C PHE A 256 -0.11 -0.35 21.90
N LEU A 257 -0.93 -0.79 20.95
CA LEU A 257 -1.04 -0.17 19.62
C LEU A 257 -1.57 1.28 19.70
N ILE A 258 -2.51 1.57 20.59
CA ILE A 258 -2.98 2.93 20.88
C ILE A 258 -1.81 3.80 21.36
N ASN A 259 -0.98 3.30 22.28
CA ASN A 259 0.18 4.06 22.77
C ASN A 259 1.21 4.30 21.65
N LYS A 260 1.41 3.33 20.75
CA LYS A 260 2.25 3.52 19.55
C LYS A 260 1.70 4.61 18.63
N LEU A 261 0.39 4.60 18.38
CA LEU A 261 -0.28 5.65 17.61
C LEU A 261 -0.15 7.03 18.27
N LYS A 262 -0.29 7.14 19.59
CA LYS A 262 -0.09 8.41 20.32
C LYS A 262 1.30 9.00 20.10
N LYS A 263 2.34 8.16 20.06
CA LYS A 263 3.70 8.58 19.74
C LYS A 263 3.83 9.13 18.31
N TYR A 264 3.14 8.53 17.34
CA TYR A 264 3.09 9.10 15.98
C TYR A 264 2.37 10.45 15.95
N LEU A 265 1.31 10.63 16.73
CA LEU A 265 0.64 11.93 16.87
C LEU A 265 1.56 12.99 17.51
N GLU A 266 2.44 12.59 18.43
CA GLU A 266 3.48 13.48 18.99
C GLU A 266 4.50 13.89 17.93
N VAL A 267 4.99 12.94 17.14
CA VAL A 267 5.91 13.21 16.02
C VAL A 267 5.28 14.17 15.01
N ALA A 268 4.05 13.90 14.58
CA ALA A 268 3.36 14.74 13.59
C ALA A 268 3.10 16.16 14.13
N HIS A 269 2.70 16.28 15.40
CA HIS A 269 2.49 17.57 16.04
C HIS A 269 3.78 18.40 16.18
N GLY A 270 4.92 17.75 16.39
CA GLY A 270 6.22 18.42 16.49
C GLY A 270 6.76 18.95 15.16
N ASP A 271 6.26 18.46 14.02
CA ASP A 271 6.71 18.88 12.69
C ASP A 271 5.50 19.09 11.74
N PRO A 272 4.75 20.20 11.91
CA PRO A 272 3.55 20.48 11.12
C PRO A 272 3.83 20.75 9.63
N ALA A 273 5.10 20.98 9.25
CA ALA A 273 5.49 21.22 7.86
C ALA A 273 5.50 19.94 7.01
N LYS A 274 5.46 18.76 7.64
CA LYS A 274 5.44 17.46 6.96
C LYS A 274 4.07 16.80 7.09
N ARG A 275 3.73 15.99 6.09
CA ARG A 275 2.57 15.11 6.14
C ARG A 275 3.00 13.71 6.58
N TYR A 276 2.22 13.12 7.46
CA TYR A 276 2.46 11.78 7.99
C TYR A 276 1.30 10.85 7.62
N VAL A 277 1.63 9.60 7.37
CA VAL A 277 0.68 8.50 7.24
C VAL A 277 1.16 7.38 8.14
N VAL A 278 0.24 6.73 8.85
CA VAL A 278 0.54 5.52 9.62
C VAL A 278 -0.40 4.41 9.18
N LEU A 279 0.16 3.33 8.64
CA LEU A 279 -0.60 2.18 8.16
C LEU A 279 -0.33 0.96 9.03
N PHE A 280 -1.35 0.50 9.74
CA PHE A 280 -1.36 -0.77 10.45
C PHE A 280 -1.86 -1.88 9.52
N SER A 281 -0.96 -2.76 9.11
CA SER A 281 -1.24 -3.92 8.26
C SER A 281 -1.37 -5.19 9.12
N VAL A 282 -2.59 -5.69 9.28
CA VAL A 282 -2.89 -6.87 10.10
C VAL A 282 -2.68 -8.15 9.30
N ILE A 283 -1.82 -9.04 9.80
CA ILE A 283 -1.55 -10.33 9.13
C ILE A 283 -2.82 -11.17 9.00
N ASP A 284 -3.05 -11.71 7.80
CA ASP A 284 -4.08 -12.69 7.47
C ASP A 284 -3.49 -13.84 6.64
N ASP A 285 -4.32 -14.79 6.21
CA ASP A 285 -3.89 -15.95 5.39
C ASP A 285 -3.79 -15.62 3.88
N SER A 286 -3.61 -14.34 3.50
CA SER A 286 -3.45 -13.93 2.09
C SER A 286 -2.11 -14.34 1.47
N TYR A 287 -1.14 -14.74 2.29
CA TYR A 287 0.17 -15.25 1.87
C TYR A 287 0.62 -16.41 2.76
N HIS A 288 1.76 -17.02 2.42
CA HIS A 288 2.31 -18.12 3.19
C HIS A 288 2.90 -17.65 4.53
N THR A 289 2.10 -17.76 5.58
CA THR A 289 2.44 -17.50 6.99
C THR A 289 2.91 -18.76 7.73
N ILE A 290 3.65 -18.59 8.83
CA ILE A 290 4.05 -19.72 9.70
C ILE A 290 2.82 -20.17 10.51
N SER A 291 2.03 -19.23 11.04
CA SER A 291 0.81 -19.52 11.78
C SER A 291 -0.43 -19.50 10.86
N SER A 292 -1.60 -19.91 11.34
CA SER A 292 -2.88 -19.71 10.62
C SER A 292 -3.66 -18.60 11.29
N TYR A 293 -4.11 -17.63 10.49
CA TYR A 293 -4.73 -16.42 10.99
C TYR A 293 -6.19 -16.22 10.55
N LYS A 294 -6.64 -16.95 9.51
CA LYS A 294 -7.91 -16.70 8.80
C LYS A 294 -8.04 -15.21 8.40
N LYS A 295 -9.22 -14.79 7.95
CA LYS A 295 -9.52 -13.36 7.79
C LYS A 295 -9.62 -12.72 9.18
N ARG A 296 -8.80 -11.68 9.44
CA ARG A 296 -8.77 -10.94 10.71
C ARG A 296 -9.58 -9.65 10.68
N SER A 297 -10.68 -9.64 9.93
CA SER A 297 -11.59 -8.49 9.81
C SER A 297 -12.04 -7.95 11.16
N VAL A 298 -12.36 -8.81 12.13
CA VAL A 298 -12.74 -8.39 13.50
C VAL A 298 -11.64 -7.59 14.20
N ARG A 299 -10.37 -7.95 13.99
CA ARG A 299 -9.26 -7.20 14.58
C ARG A 299 -9.08 -5.85 13.90
N VAL A 300 -9.19 -5.81 12.56
CA VAL A 300 -9.17 -4.55 11.79
C VAL A 300 -10.29 -3.60 12.26
N THR A 301 -11.53 -4.09 12.39
CA THR A 301 -12.65 -3.24 12.84
C THR A 301 -12.47 -2.73 14.27
N ASN A 302 -11.97 -3.57 15.17
CA ASN A 302 -11.69 -3.17 16.55
C ASN A 302 -10.59 -2.12 16.63
N LEU A 303 -9.54 -2.24 15.81
CA LEU A 303 -8.47 -1.24 15.73
C LEU A 303 -8.98 0.09 15.16
N LYS A 304 -9.72 0.07 14.05
CA LYS A 304 -10.33 1.28 13.48
C LYS A 304 -11.20 2.01 14.51
N LYS A 305 -12.07 1.27 15.21
CA LYS A 305 -12.92 1.82 16.28
C LYS A 305 -12.09 2.41 17.42
N ALA A 306 -11.09 1.68 17.90
CA ALA A 306 -10.25 2.14 18.99
C ALA A 306 -9.44 3.39 18.63
N PHE A 307 -8.87 3.43 17.42
CA PHE A 307 -8.11 4.58 16.93
C PHE A 307 -9.01 5.79 16.64
N GLY A 308 -10.19 5.59 16.05
CA GLY A 308 -11.15 6.65 15.78
C GLY A 308 -11.69 7.33 17.05
N SER A 309 -11.65 6.63 18.19
CA SER A 309 -12.03 7.18 19.50
C SER A 309 -10.95 8.05 20.18
N ILE A 310 -9.77 8.21 19.58
CA ILE A 310 -8.68 9.02 20.16
C ILE A 310 -8.96 10.50 19.89
N PRO A 311 -9.24 11.35 20.92
CA PRO A 311 -9.62 12.74 20.68
C PRO A 311 -8.55 13.55 19.95
N ARG A 312 -7.26 13.28 20.24
CA ARG A 312 -6.13 13.97 19.59
C ARG A 312 -6.07 13.73 18.08
N LEU A 313 -6.63 12.63 17.57
CA LEU A 313 -6.67 12.37 16.13
C LEU A 313 -7.54 13.39 15.39
N GLN A 314 -8.51 14.02 16.07
CA GLN A 314 -9.37 15.06 15.50
C GLN A 314 -8.74 16.46 15.47
N VAL A 315 -7.54 16.62 16.06
CA VAL A 315 -6.88 17.92 16.25
C VAL A 315 -5.55 18.01 15.48
N VAL A 316 -4.94 16.87 15.12
CA VAL A 316 -3.67 16.84 14.39
C VAL A 316 -3.97 16.63 12.91
N ASP A 317 -3.94 17.72 12.14
CA ASP A 317 -4.40 17.73 10.75
C ASP A 317 -3.37 17.21 9.72
N ASN A 318 -2.11 17.03 10.13
CA ASN A 318 -1.02 16.59 9.24
C ASN A 318 -0.72 15.09 9.33
N ILE A 319 -1.64 14.27 9.84
CA ILE A 319 -1.48 12.81 9.95
C ILE A 319 -2.74 12.03 9.56
N ASP A 320 -2.59 11.08 8.64
CA ASP A 320 -3.65 10.14 8.24
C ASP A 320 -3.37 8.74 8.80
N ILE A 321 -4.39 8.08 9.35
CA ILE A 321 -4.26 6.74 9.96
C ILE A 321 -5.05 5.72 9.18
N TYR A 322 -4.41 4.60 8.84
CA TYR A 322 -4.98 3.50 8.09
C TYR A 322 -4.84 2.18 8.83
N VAL A 323 -5.84 1.31 8.70
CA VAL A 323 -5.83 -0.07 9.18
C VAL A 323 -6.45 -0.97 8.13
N CYS A 324 -5.70 -1.99 7.68
CA CYS A 324 -6.18 -2.97 6.72
C CYS A 324 -5.66 -4.38 7.03
N ASN A 325 -6.22 -5.39 6.36
CA ASN A 325 -5.58 -6.70 6.34
C ASN A 325 -4.37 -6.67 5.39
N MET A 326 -3.39 -7.56 5.60
CA MET A 326 -2.20 -7.67 4.76
C MET A 326 -2.57 -7.91 3.29
N GLY A 327 -3.58 -8.73 3.01
CA GLY A 327 -4.04 -8.98 1.64
C GLY A 327 -4.55 -7.74 0.89
N SER A 328 -4.89 -6.66 1.61
CA SER A 328 -5.36 -5.39 1.03
C SER A 328 -4.29 -4.29 1.05
N SER A 329 -3.14 -4.53 1.68
CA SER A 329 -2.09 -3.52 1.87
C SER A 329 -1.59 -2.88 0.57
N ALA A 330 -1.47 -3.68 -0.51
CA ALA A 330 -1.05 -3.19 -1.83
C ALA A 330 -2.00 -2.08 -2.33
N LEU A 331 -3.31 -2.36 -2.28
CA LEU A 331 -4.35 -1.44 -2.74
C LEU A 331 -4.38 -0.17 -1.89
N VAL A 332 -4.26 -0.29 -0.56
CA VAL A 332 -4.22 0.87 0.34
C VAL A 332 -3.00 1.75 0.07
N VAL A 333 -1.81 1.16 -0.06
CA VAL A 333 -0.58 1.90 -0.36
C VAL A 333 -0.66 2.59 -1.71
N GLN A 334 -1.20 1.91 -2.73
CA GLN A 334 -1.41 2.48 -4.05
C GLN A 334 -2.29 3.74 -3.97
N HIS A 335 -3.42 3.67 -3.28
CA HIS A 335 -4.31 4.81 -3.04
C HIS A 335 -3.61 5.97 -2.33
N ILE A 336 -2.88 5.68 -1.26
CA ILE A 336 -2.13 6.70 -0.52
C ILE A 336 -1.11 7.40 -1.44
N LEU A 337 -0.32 6.63 -2.18
CA LEU A 337 0.69 7.17 -3.08
C LEU A 337 0.08 7.99 -4.21
N GLN A 338 -1.03 7.53 -4.78
CA GLN A 338 -1.75 8.29 -5.81
C GLN A 338 -2.19 9.66 -5.29
N GLN A 339 -2.82 9.71 -4.11
CA GLN A 339 -3.25 10.97 -3.50
C GLN A 339 -2.08 11.93 -3.23
N ILE A 340 -0.93 11.41 -2.78
CA ILE A 340 0.29 12.20 -2.57
C ILE A 340 0.83 12.78 -3.89
N ARG A 341 0.66 12.05 -5.00
CA ARG A 341 1.16 12.44 -6.32
C ARG A 341 0.26 13.46 -7.01
N GLU A 342 -1.05 13.28 -6.92
CA GLU A 342 -2.01 14.06 -7.70
C GLU A 342 -2.53 15.32 -6.99
N ASN A 343 -2.40 15.40 -5.66
CA ASN A 343 -2.85 16.54 -4.85
C ASN A 343 -4.28 17.04 -5.21
N LYS A 344 -5.18 16.11 -5.54
CA LYS A 344 -6.55 16.42 -5.97
C LYS A 344 -7.42 16.87 -4.78
N ASN A 345 -8.25 17.88 -5.03
CA ASN A 345 -9.25 18.35 -4.07
C ASN A 345 -10.52 17.49 -4.20
N SER A 346 -10.98 16.90 -3.08
CA SER A 346 -12.18 16.06 -3.06
C SER A 346 -13.46 16.76 -3.54
N ASN A 347 -13.59 18.08 -3.36
CA ASN A 347 -14.77 18.81 -3.86
C ASN A 347 -14.82 18.85 -5.39
N HIS A 348 -13.66 18.96 -6.05
CA HIS A 348 -13.58 18.92 -7.50
C HIS A 348 -14.07 17.57 -8.05
N LEU A 349 -13.69 16.46 -7.39
CA LEU A 349 -14.17 15.13 -7.77
C LEU A 349 -15.69 15.00 -7.64
N ILE A 350 -16.28 15.56 -6.60
CA ILE A 350 -17.74 15.54 -6.40
C ILE A 350 -18.45 16.32 -7.52
N GLU A 351 -17.97 17.53 -7.83
CA GLU A 351 -18.52 18.34 -8.92
C GLU A 351 -18.41 17.63 -10.27
N GLU A 352 -17.27 17.00 -10.55
CA GLU A 352 -17.03 16.21 -11.76
C GLU A 352 -18.02 15.04 -11.87
N ILE A 353 -18.20 14.27 -10.78
CA ILE A 353 -19.17 13.18 -10.72
C ILE A 353 -20.58 13.68 -10.98
N VAL A 354 -21.01 14.76 -10.33
CA VAL A 354 -22.37 15.28 -10.50
C VAL A 354 -22.62 15.78 -11.92
N ASN A 355 -21.67 16.50 -12.50
CA ASN A 355 -21.75 16.96 -13.89
C ASN A 355 -21.83 15.77 -14.86
N HIS A 356 -21.02 14.73 -14.65
CA HIS A 356 -21.05 13.54 -15.49
C HIS A 356 -22.38 12.77 -15.39
N LEU A 357 -22.90 12.58 -14.17
CA LEU A 357 -24.22 11.97 -13.97
C LEU A 357 -25.33 12.76 -14.66
N HIS A 358 -25.25 14.10 -14.66
CA HIS A 358 -26.24 14.97 -15.28
C HIS A 358 -26.28 14.83 -16.82
N ILE A 359 -25.13 14.62 -17.46
CA ILE A 359 -25.03 14.51 -18.93
C ILE A 359 -25.09 13.06 -19.44
N ASN A 360 -24.95 12.07 -18.56
CA ASN A 360 -24.97 10.66 -18.93
C ASN A 360 -26.38 10.23 -19.35
N SER A 361 -26.62 10.10 -20.66
CA SER A 361 -27.92 9.70 -21.22
C SER A 361 -28.38 8.30 -20.81
N SER A 362 -27.45 7.42 -20.39
CA SER A 362 -27.78 6.08 -19.88
C SER A 362 -28.17 6.09 -18.41
N PHE A 363 -27.98 7.21 -17.70
CA PHE A 363 -28.35 7.37 -16.31
C PHE A 363 -29.77 7.94 -16.20
N GLN A 364 -30.68 7.18 -15.60
CA GLN A 364 -32.12 7.49 -15.56
C GLN A 364 -32.51 8.64 -14.61
N TYR A 365 -31.53 9.36 -14.06
CA TYR A 365 -31.75 10.39 -13.04
C TYR A 365 -31.01 11.66 -13.44
N SER A 366 -31.67 12.80 -13.25
CA SER A 366 -31.00 14.09 -13.19
C SER A 366 -30.30 14.25 -11.84
N ALA A 367 -29.09 14.80 -11.85
CA ALA A 367 -28.29 15.05 -10.66
C ALA A 367 -28.24 16.56 -10.35
N GLU A 368 -28.41 16.92 -9.08
CA GLU A 368 -28.30 18.29 -8.54
C GLU A 368 -27.47 18.26 -7.25
N LEU A 369 -26.47 19.13 -7.14
CA LEU A 369 -25.63 19.28 -5.94
C LEU A 369 -26.04 20.53 -5.15
N ILE A 370 -26.33 20.36 -3.87
CA ILE A 370 -26.58 21.44 -2.92
C ILE A 370 -25.42 21.53 -1.93
N THR A 371 -24.81 22.71 -1.86
CA THR A 371 -23.71 23.03 -0.92
C THR A 371 -24.12 24.03 0.16
N CYS A 372 -25.20 24.79 -0.04
CA CYS A 372 -25.69 25.77 0.93
C CYS A 372 -26.55 25.11 2.02
N LYS A 373 -26.18 25.33 3.30
CA LYS A 373 -26.87 24.76 4.47
C LYS A 373 -28.36 25.12 4.54
N ASN A 374 -28.76 26.33 4.13
CA ASN A 374 -30.18 26.73 4.13
C ASN A 374 -31.00 25.94 3.10
N ALA A 375 -30.43 25.66 1.93
CA ALA A 375 -31.07 24.81 0.92
C ALA A 375 -31.11 23.33 1.34
N MET A 376 -30.09 22.85 2.06
CA MET A 376 -30.15 21.51 2.66
C MET A 376 -31.27 21.39 3.70
N LYS A 377 -31.47 22.41 4.54
CA LYS A 377 -32.59 22.46 5.50
C LYS A 377 -33.93 22.42 4.79
N SER A 378 -34.12 23.17 3.72
CA SER A 378 -35.39 23.17 2.96
C SER A 378 -35.67 21.82 2.29
N LYS A 379 -34.63 21.04 1.99
CA LYS A 379 -34.72 19.65 1.51
C LYS A 379 -34.86 18.60 2.64
N GLY A 380 -34.98 19.07 3.89
CA GLY A 380 -35.31 18.25 5.05
C GLY A 380 -34.11 17.67 5.80
N LEU A 381 -32.90 18.21 5.60
CA LEU A 381 -31.75 17.97 6.46
C LEU A 381 -31.80 18.95 7.65
N SER A 382 -32.55 18.60 8.69
CA SER A 382 -32.84 19.50 9.82
C SER A 382 -32.02 19.23 11.08
N HIS A 383 -31.40 18.05 11.20
CA HIS A 383 -30.60 17.71 12.38
C HIS A 383 -29.32 18.58 12.44
N THR A 384 -29.20 19.43 13.48
CA THR A 384 -28.15 20.46 13.58
C THR A 384 -26.74 19.93 13.36
N LYS A 385 -26.32 18.88 14.10
CA LYS A 385 -24.98 18.30 13.97
C LYS A 385 -24.73 17.66 12.60
N LEU A 386 -25.79 17.13 11.97
CA LEU A 386 -25.68 16.48 10.67
C LEU A 386 -25.48 17.53 9.59
N LEU A 387 -26.20 18.65 9.69
CA LEU A 387 -26.07 19.80 8.82
C LEU A 387 -24.69 20.46 8.95
N GLU A 388 -24.20 20.66 10.17
CA GLU A 388 -22.83 21.14 10.43
C GLU A 388 -21.78 20.21 9.81
N SER A 389 -22.06 18.90 9.80
CA SER A 389 -21.19 17.85 9.29
C SER A 389 -21.32 17.56 7.78
N THR A 390 -22.25 18.18 7.07
CA THR A 390 -22.55 17.83 5.66
C THR A 390 -22.29 18.98 4.73
N ASP A 391 -21.28 18.89 3.88
CA ASP A 391 -20.96 19.97 2.93
C ASP A 391 -21.60 19.76 1.56
N ASN A 392 -21.95 18.53 1.22
CA ASN A 392 -22.47 18.16 -0.09
C ASN A 392 -23.72 17.28 0.04
N LEU A 393 -24.84 17.77 -0.47
CA LEU A 393 -26.10 17.03 -0.57
C LEU A 393 -26.44 16.84 -2.05
N LEU A 394 -26.39 15.60 -2.52
CA LEU A 394 -26.79 15.20 -3.87
C LEU A 394 -28.26 14.84 -3.91
N ILE A 395 -28.97 15.36 -4.90
CA ILE A 395 -30.34 15.01 -5.22
C ILE A 395 -30.34 14.32 -6.57
N LEU A 396 -30.90 13.10 -6.60
CA LEU A 396 -31.14 12.36 -7.82
C LEU A 396 -32.64 12.32 -8.09
N LYS A 397 -33.08 12.95 -9.19
CA LYS A 397 -34.49 13.01 -9.59
C LYS A 397 -34.72 12.16 -10.83
N LYS A 398 -35.60 11.18 -10.76
CA LYS A 398 -35.89 10.27 -11.89
C LYS A 398 -36.39 11.06 -13.10
N ILE A 399 -35.78 10.85 -14.26
CA ILE A 399 -36.16 11.49 -15.53
C ILE A 399 -37.48 10.84 -15.98
N LYS A 400 -38.53 11.64 -16.13
CA LYS A 400 -39.91 11.16 -16.42
C LYS A 400 -40.03 10.69 -17.87
N GLU A 401 -40.39 9.44 -18.08
CA GLU A 401 -41.10 9.04 -19.31
C GLU A 401 -42.54 8.56 -19.07
N GLU A 402 -42.95 8.06 -17.88
CA GLU A 402 -44.27 7.37 -17.77
C GLU A 402 -45.09 7.51 -16.44
N TYR A 403 -45.00 8.62 -15.69
CA TYR A 403 -45.86 8.77 -14.49
C TYR A 403 -46.54 10.15 -14.41
N GLU A 404 -47.73 10.25 -15.00
CA GLU A 404 -48.56 11.46 -14.95
C GLU A 404 -49.23 11.73 -13.59
N ASN A 405 -49.19 10.80 -12.62
CA ASN A 405 -49.96 10.93 -11.36
C ASN A 405 -49.18 10.67 -10.05
N ILE A 406 -47.84 10.72 -10.03
CA ILE A 406 -47.06 10.54 -8.79
C ILE A 406 -46.49 11.89 -8.32
N SER A 407 -46.72 12.24 -7.04
CA SER A 407 -46.17 13.45 -6.42
C SER A 407 -44.64 13.52 -6.59
N VAL A 408 -44.13 14.69 -7.01
CA VAL A 408 -42.71 14.95 -7.32
C VAL A 408 -41.77 14.56 -6.18
N SER A 409 -42.25 14.63 -4.93
CA SER A 409 -41.48 14.19 -3.77
C SER A 409 -41.04 12.73 -3.89
N PHE A 410 -41.89 11.81 -4.36
CA PHE A 410 -41.59 10.36 -4.44
C PHE A 410 -40.54 9.99 -5.50
N LEU A 411 -40.05 10.96 -6.27
CA LEU A 411 -39.07 10.75 -7.35
C LEU A 411 -37.68 11.29 -7.01
N GLU A 412 -37.49 11.95 -5.85
CA GLU A 412 -36.21 12.50 -5.40
C GLU A 412 -35.54 11.56 -4.37
N ASN A 413 -34.32 11.13 -4.66
CA ASN A 413 -33.44 10.45 -3.71
C ASN A 413 -32.36 11.42 -3.23
N LEU A 414 -32.14 11.48 -1.91
CA LEU A 414 -31.24 12.45 -1.28
C LEU A 414 -30.03 11.74 -0.66
N PHE A 415 -28.82 12.21 -1.00
CA PHE A 415 -27.56 11.62 -0.54
C PHE A 415 -26.63 12.65 0.07
N ILE A 416 -26.19 12.38 1.31
CA ILE A 416 -25.01 13.01 1.89
C ILE A 416 -23.79 12.36 1.23
N ILE A 417 -23.02 13.13 0.45
CA ILE A 417 -21.82 12.59 -0.21
C ILE A 417 -20.64 12.60 0.78
N HIS A 418 -19.93 11.48 0.85
CA HIS A 418 -18.66 11.39 1.55
C HIS A 418 -17.64 10.59 0.72
N ILE A 419 -16.47 11.19 0.46
CA ILE A 419 -15.37 10.48 -0.20
C ILE A 419 -14.69 9.56 0.82
N LEU A 420 -14.56 8.29 0.47
CA LEU A 420 -13.98 7.25 1.30
C LEU A 420 -12.56 6.94 0.84
N LYS A 421 -11.64 6.82 1.81
CA LYS A 421 -10.31 6.27 1.60
C LYS A 421 -10.25 4.86 2.16
N ILE A 422 -9.87 3.90 1.33
CA ILE A 422 -9.79 2.49 1.73
C ILE A 422 -8.90 2.30 2.96
N GLY A 423 -9.44 1.68 4.01
CA GLY A 423 -8.69 1.38 5.22
C GLY A 423 -8.49 2.57 6.18
N GLU A 424 -8.86 3.79 5.79
CA GLU A 424 -8.65 4.97 6.64
C GLU A 424 -9.57 4.96 7.87
N VAL A 425 -9.01 5.33 9.02
CA VAL A 425 -9.73 5.42 10.30
C VAL A 425 -10.72 6.59 10.29
N ASN A 426 -10.35 7.73 9.73
CA ASN A 426 -11.21 8.92 9.70
C ASN A 426 -12.45 8.71 8.81
N SER A 427 -12.30 8.13 7.62
CA SER A 427 -13.42 7.68 6.78
C SER A 427 -14.38 6.74 7.55
N HIS A 428 -13.84 5.77 8.31
CA HIS A 428 -14.64 4.84 9.12
C HIS A 428 -15.40 5.56 10.25
N GLN A 429 -14.72 6.41 11.01
CA GLN A 429 -15.30 7.17 12.12
C GLN A 429 -16.37 8.14 11.60
N ARG A 430 -16.13 8.80 10.47
CA ARG A 430 -17.08 9.73 9.86
C ARG A 430 -18.36 9.04 9.43
N LEU A 431 -18.26 7.87 8.78
CA LEU A 431 -19.45 7.08 8.44
C LEU A 431 -20.21 6.60 9.68
N LEU A 432 -19.52 6.22 10.76
CA LEU A 432 -20.16 5.84 12.01
C LEU A 432 -20.97 6.99 12.60
N GLU A 433 -20.41 8.19 12.65
CA GLU A 433 -21.08 9.40 13.13
C GLU A 433 -22.27 9.78 12.26
N LEU A 434 -22.06 9.93 10.95
CA LEU A 434 -23.11 10.33 10.01
C LEU A 434 -24.27 9.33 10.01
N SER A 435 -23.97 8.03 9.99
CA SER A 435 -25.02 7.01 9.94
C SER A 435 -25.84 6.92 11.22
N GLY A 436 -25.23 7.21 12.38
CA GLY A 436 -25.92 7.32 13.66
C GLY A 436 -26.84 8.54 13.74
N LEU A 437 -26.34 9.72 13.35
CA LEU A 437 -27.13 10.96 13.30
C LEU A 437 -28.29 10.85 12.30
N LEU A 438 -28.05 10.22 11.16
CA LEU A 438 -29.04 10.02 10.11
C LEU A 438 -30.14 9.04 10.55
N ALA A 439 -29.80 8.00 11.33
CA ALA A 439 -30.81 7.11 11.90
C ALA A 439 -31.81 7.88 12.79
N MET A 440 -31.30 8.77 13.65
CA MET A 440 -32.16 9.62 14.51
C MET A 440 -33.05 10.56 13.68
N GLN A 441 -32.55 11.09 12.56
CA GLN A 441 -33.36 11.96 11.69
C GLN A 441 -34.41 11.17 10.90
N ASN A 442 -34.05 10.00 10.38
CA ASN A 442 -34.93 9.18 9.55
C ASN A 442 -36.06 8.51 10.35
N GLU A 443 -35.93 8.36 11.68
CA GLU A 443 -37.05 7.94 12.56
C GLU A 443 -38.32 8.78 12.36
N HIS A 444 -38.15 10.07 12.04
CA HIS A 444 -39.25 11.00 11.81
C HIS A 444 -39.63 11.18 10.32
N ARG A 445 -38.95 10.48 9.41
CA ARG A 445 -39.09 10.63 7.95
C ARG A 445 -39.25 9.26 7.28
N LYS A 446 -40.48 8.74 7.27
CA LYS A 446 -40.81 7.47 6.60
C LYS A 446 -40.87 7.58 5.07
N LEU A 447 -41.08 8.78 4.53
CA LEU A 447 -41.15 9.05 3.09
C LEU A 447 -39.85 9.71 2.63
N ASN A 448 -39.17 9.11 1.65
CA ASN A 448 -37.88 9.52 1.09
C ASN A 448 -36.80 9.74 2.15
N PRO A 449 -36.32 8.67 2.80
CA PRO A 449 -35.20 8.77 3.72
C PRO A 449 -33.98 9.36 3.03
N ILE A 450 -33.20 10.14 3.79
CA ILE A 450 -31.88 10.59 3.33
C ILE A 450 -30.92 9.42 3.54
N HIS A 451 -30.01 9.21 2.60
CA HIS A 451 -28.95 8.22 2.67
C HIS A 451 -27.58 8.88 2.65
N ILE A 452 -26.53 8.13 2.98
CA ILE A 452 -25.14 8.51 2.76
C ILE A 452 -24.66 7.78 1.51
N LEU A 453 -24.03 8.50 0.59
CA LEU A 453 -23.32 7.93 -0.54
C LEU A 453 -21.81 8.02 -0.28
N GLY A 454 -21.23 6.88 0.11
CA GLY A 454 -19.79 6.73 0.31
C GLY A 454 -19.08 6.40 -1.00
N ILE A 455 -18.24 7.29 -1.51
CA ILE A 455 -17.59 7.13 -2.83
C ILE A 455 -16.11 6.82 -2.62
N TYR A 456 -15.65 5.64 -3.06
CA TYR A 456 -14.22 5.37 -3.17
C TYR A 456 -13.66 6.05 -4.42
N GLU A 457 -12.68 6.92 -4.24
CA GLU A 457 -11.88 7.43 -5.35
C GLU A 457 -11.15 6.25 -6.03
N ALA A 458 -11.16 6.16 -7.36
CA ALA A 458 -10.48 5.12 -8.12
C ALA A 458 -10.34 5.56 -9.59
N ASP A 459 -9.24 5.17 -10.23
CA ASP A 459 -9.02 5.43 -11.67
C ASP A 459 -9.67 4.37 -12.56
N THR A 460 -9.74 3.13 -12.07
CA THR A 460 -10.32 2.01 -12.81
C THR A 460 -11.49 1.39 -12.05
N ILE A 461 -12.45 0.86 -12.81
CA ILE A 461 -13.61 0.15 -12.27
C ILE A 461 -13.15 -1.01 -11.38
N GLU A 462 -12.13 -1.76 -11.81
CA GLU A 462 -11.60 -2.87 -11.03
C GLU A 462 -11.06 -2.42 -9.66
N GLN A 463 -10.28 -1.35 -9.62
CA GLN A 463 -9.77 -0.79 -8.36
C GLN A 463 -10.92 -0.34 -7.45
N GLY A 464 -11.91 0.36 -7.99
CA GLY A 464 -13.09 0.81 -7.25
C GLY A 464 -13.87 -0.36 -6.63
N GLN A 465 -14.13 -1.41 -7.42
CA GLN A 465 -14.82 -2.61 -6.96
C GLN A 465 -14.01 -3.39 -5.92
N GLN A 466 -12.68 -3.47 -6.10
CA GLN A 466 -11.80 -4.07 -5.10
C GLN A 466 -11.82 -3.27 -3.79
N ALA A 467 -11.85 -1.93 -3.84
CA ALA A 467 -11.93 -1.09 -2.65
C ALA A 467 -13.23 -1.33 -1.87
N ILE A 468 -14.37 -1.33 -2.56
CA ILE A 468 -15.68 -1.64 -1.97
C ILE A 468 -15.68 -3.04 -1.33
N LYS A 469 -15.11 -4.03 -2.00
CA LYS A 469 -15.08 -5.43 -1.54
C LYS A 469 -14.14 -5.65 -0.35
N ASN A 470 -13.01 -4.96 -0.33
CA ASN A 470 -11.91 -5.24 0.59
C ASN A 470 -11.94 -4.37 1.84
N ASP A 471 -12.57 -3.19 1.81
CA ASP A 471 -12.66 -2.37 3.02
C ASP A 471 -13.54 -3.02 4.08
N VAL A 472 -13.19 -2.79 5.34
CA VAL A 472 -13.81 -3.43 6.50
C VAL A 472 -14.46 -2.38 7.39
N PHE A 473 -15.75 -2.57 7.64
CA PHE A 473 -16.58 -1.72 8.49
C PHE A 473 -16.97 -2.44 9.79
N HIS A 474 -17.00 -1.69 10.88
CA HIS A 474 -17.54 -2.18 12.16
C HIS A 474 -19.08 -2.29 12.10
N ASN A 475 -19.64 -3.33 12.73
CA ASN A 475 -21.09 -3.59 12.80
C ASN A 475 -21.93 -2.50 13.50
N SER A 476 -21.28 -1.47 14.05
CA SER A 476 -21.98 -0.34 14.68
C SER A 476 -22.43 0.69 13.64
N ILE A 477 -21.90 0.63 12.43
CA ILE A 477 -22.37 1.44 11.32
C ILE A 477 -23.77 0.98 10.93
N ARG A 478 -24.70 1.93 10.81
CA ARG A 478 -26.08 1.68 10.33
C ARG A 478 -26.05 1.50 8.82
N SER A 479 -25.72 0.28 8.39
CA SER A 479 -25.51 -0.10 6.98
C SER A 479 -26.67 0.25 6.04
N GLU A 480 -27.90 0.21 6.56
CA GLU A 480 -29.15 0.53 5.90
C GLU A 480 -29.23 1.99 5.45
N ASN A 481 -28.46 2.88 6.08
CA ASN A 481 -28.41 4.29 5.75
C ASN A 481 -27.30 4.62 4.74
N ILE A 482 -26.53 3.64 4.26
CA ILE A 482 -25.32 3.87 3.46
C ILE A 482 -25.36 3.06 2.16
N LEU A 483 -25.18 3.77 1.05
CA LEU A 483 -24.79 3.20 -0.23
C LEU A 483 -23.32 3.50 -0.51
N LEU A 484 -22.68 2.61 -1.24
CA LEU A 484 -21.29 2.76 -1.67
C LEU A 484 -21.22 2.85 -3.19
N ALA A 485 -20.27 3.60 -3.69
CA ALA A 485 -19.94 3.67 -5.12
C ALA A 485 -18.44 3.86 -5.30
N SER A 486 -17.97 3.76 -6.54
CA SER A 486 -16.61 4.16 -6.91
C SER A 486 -16.65 5.32 -7.90
N SER A 487 -15.70 6.26 -7.82
CA SER A 487 -15.63 7.36 -8.79
C SER A 487 -15.48 6.86 -10.21
N ALA A 488 -14.69 5.80 -10.43
CA ALA A 488 -14.50 5.18 -11.74
C ALA A 488 -15.82 4.69 -12.37
N GLU A 489 -16.75 4.15 -11.58
CA GLU A 489 -18.07 3.73 -12.09
C GLU A 489 -19.00 4.92 -12.28
N MET A 490 -18.95 5.89 -11.38
CA MET A 490 -19.79 7.10 -11.42
C MET A 490 -19.40 8.05 -12.57
N LEU A 491 -18.13 8.06 -12.97
CA LEU A 491 -17.59 8.83 -14.10
C LEU A 491 -17.62 8.06 -15.44
N ASN A 492 -18.21 6.86 -15.45
CA ASN A 492 -18.35 6.04 -16.65
C ASN A 492 -19.84 5.91 -17.03
N SER A 493 -20.15 5.18 -18.10
CA SER A 493 -21.53 4.99 -18.56
C SER A 493 -22.36 4.09 -17.64
N ILE A 494 -21.73 3.43 -16.65
CA ILE A 494 -22.34 2.38 -15.81
C ILE A 494 -22.25 2.78 -14.33
N ALA A 495 -22.94 3.84 -13.94
CA ALA A 495 -23.06 4.21 -12.52
C ALA A 495 -23.63 3.01 -11.72
N ALA A 496 -22.97 2.67 -10.62
CA ALA A 496 -23.26 1.49 -9.82
C ALA A 496 -23.22 1.83 -8.33
N PHE A 497 -24.16 1.25 -7.58
CA PHE A 497 -24.28 1.43 -6.14
C PHE A 497 -24.23 0.09 -5.45
N TYR A 498 -23.73 0.06 -4.22
CA TYR A 498 -23.49 -1.17 -3.47
C TYR A 498 -23.96 -1.01 -2.03
N THR A 499 -24.59 -2.05 -1.48
CA THR A 499 -24.90 -2.08 -0.04
C THR A 499 -23.65 -2.37 0.77
N VAL A 500 -23.59 -1.84 2.01
CA VAL A 500 -22.46 -2.12 2.92
C VAL A 500 -22.42 -3.61 3.33
N LYS A 501 -23.58 -4.24 3.55
CA LYS A 501 -23.67 -5.63 4.02
C LYS A 501 -23.31 -6.65 2.96
N GLU A 502 -23.94 -6.56 1.79
CA GLU A 502 -23.86 -7.61 0.78
C GLU A 502 -22.74 -7.34 -0.23
N ARG A 503 -22.33 -6.08 -0.39
CA ARG A 503 -21.36 -5.66 -1.43
C ARG A 503 -21.81 -6.05 -2.84
N VAL A 504 -23.12 -6.20 -3.04
CA VAL A 504 -23.73 -6.54 -4.33
C VAL A 504 -24.16 -5.24 -5.01
N LYS A 505 -23.97 -5.18 -6.33
CA LYS A 505 -24.43 -4.08 -7.15
C LYS A 505 -25.95 -3.98 -7.09
N GLN A 506 -26.44 -2.77 -6.88
CA GLN A 506 -27.86 -2.40 -6.81
C GLN A 506 -28.16 -1.48 -7.99
N GLU A 507 -29.32 -1.70 -8.63
CA GLU A 507 -29.90 -0.73 -9.54
C GLU A 507 -30.76 0.26 -8.75
N PHE A 508 -30.78 1.52 -9.20
CA PHE A 508 -31.53 2.56 -8.53
C PHE A 508 -33.02 2.46 -8.88
N GLY A 509 -33.87 2.16 -7.90
CA GLY A 509 -35.33 2.32 -8.02
C GLY A 509 -36.14 1.05 -8.27
N GLU A 510 -35.56 -0.14 -8.25
CA GLU A 510 -36.32 -1.35 -7.92
C GLU A 510 -36.27 -1.53 -6.41
N GLY A 511 -37.41 -1.25 -5.76
CA GLY A 511 -37.54 -1.57 -4.34
C GLY A 511 -37.13 -3.02 -4.14
N SER A 512 -36.22 -3.27 -3.21
CA SER A 512 -36.07 -4.59 -2.61
C SER A 512 -37.43 -4.94 -2.01
N SER A 513 -38.29 -5.60 -2.78
CA SER A 513 -39.60 -6.08 -2.35
C SER A 513 -39.48 -7.28 -1.41
N LYS A 514 -38.39 -7.37 -0.66
CA LYS A 514 -38.15 -8.31 0.42
C LYS A 514 -37.54 -7.51 1.55
N GLU A 515 -38.33 -7.36 2.61
CA GLU A 515 -38.03 -6.73 3.91
C GLU A 515 -38.41 -5.24 4.05
N CYS A 516 -39.72 -5.01 4.18
CA CYS A 516 -40.28 -4.14 5.22
C CYS A 516 -41.14 -5.01 6.14
#